data_AF-A0A5P2H258-F1
#
_entry.id   AF-A0A5P2H258-F1
#
_cell.length_a   1.000
_cell.length_b   1.000
_cell.length_c   1.000
_cell.angle_alpha   90.00
_cell.angle_beta   90.00
_cell.angle_gamma   90.00
#
_symmetry.space_group_name_H-M   'P 1'
#
loop_
_entity.id
_entity.type
_entity.pdbx_description
1 polymer ?
#
loop_
_entity_poly.entity_id
_entity_poly.type
_entity_poly.pdbx_seq_one_letter_code
_entity_poly.pdbx_strand_id
1 'polypeptide(L)'
;MTLYQIKPKFQARLRPLVQKLAARGVTANQVTLAAMVGSIVVGGLVGALIWLPGIFLLMPVWLFLRMALNAIDGMLAREHNQQSVLGAYLNELGDIVSDLALVIPFVLPFGTGVLPFAVLAVMVECAGLIGPMVGASRRYDGPLGKSDRAFVLGALGLWLGLGFGPGHYGGWIWGVLCLLSIATIVRRVQRGVQEATVARAASSRSTPSTEE
;
A
#
# COMPACT_ATOMS: atom_id res chain seq x y z
N MET A 1 -9.74 -3.15 -20.69
CA MET A 1 -9.20 -4.14 -19.74
C MET A 1 -9.33 -3.57 -18.34
N THR A 2 -10.11 -4.18 -17.45
CA THR A 2 -10.23 -3.72 -16.07
C THR A 2 -9.04 -4.21 -15.24
N LEU A 3 -8.62 -3.42 -14.25
CA LEU A 3 -7.54 -3.73 -13.29
C LEU A 3 -7.65 -5.14 -12.66
N TYR A 4 -8.86 -5.71 -12.63
CA TYR A 4 -9.14 -7.09 -12.20
C TYR A 4 -8.43 -8.18 -13.02
N GLN A 5 -8.06 -7.93 -14.28
CA GLN A 5 -7.34 -8.91 -15.12
C GLN A 5 -5.81 -8.79 -15.02
N ILE A 6 -5.30 -7.68 -14.50
CA ILE A 6 -3.85 -7.44 -14.38
C ILE A 6 -3.28 -8.21 -13.19
N LYS A 7 -3.99 -8.18 -12.06
CA LYS A 7 -3.58 -8.84 -10.81
C LYS A 7 -3.37 -10.36 -10.97
N PRO A 8 -4.29 -11.14 -11.60
CA PRO A 8 -4.10 -12.56 -11.80
C PRO A 8 -2.97 -12.90 -12.78
N LYS A 9 -2.80 -12.12 -13.85
CA LYS A 9 -1.73 -12.33 -14.84
C LYS A 9 -0.34 -12.05 -14.25
N PHE A 10 -0.23 -11.01 -13.43
CA PHE A 10 1.01 -10.71 -12.71
C PHE A 10 1.34 -11.81 -11.70
N GLN A 11 0.36 -12.25 -10.91
CA GLN A 11 0.53 -13.36 -9.97
C GLN A 11 0.90 -14.67 -10.68
N ALA A 12 0.29 -14.98 -11.83
CA ALA A 12 0.63 -16.15 -12.62
C ALA A 12 2.10 -16.16 -13.07
N ARG A 13 2.67 -14.99 -13.42
CA ARG A 13 4.10 -14.87 -13.76
C ARG A 13 5.02 -15.06 -12.56
N LEU A 14 4.57 -14.68 -11.35
CA LEU A 14 5.35 -14.83 -10.12
C LEU A 14 5.22 -16.23 -9.50
N ARG A 15 4.14 -16.96 -9.78
CA ARG A 15 3.87 -18.30 -9.22
C ARG A 15 5.03 -19.30 -9.33
N PRO A 16 5.79 -19.44 -10.44
CA PRO A 16 6.95 -20.34 -10.47
C PRO A 16 8.06 -19.91 -9.50
N LEU A 17 8.25 -18.60 -9.28
CA LEU A 17 9.17 -18.10 -8.27
C LEU A 17 8.67 -18.40 -6.85
N VAL A 18 7.38 -18.16 -6.59
CA VAL A 18 6.73 -18.46 -5.30
C VAL A 18 6.90 -19.93 -4.94
N GLN A 19 6.65 -20.85 -5.87
CA GLN A 19 6.83 -22.28 -5.67
C GLN A 19 8.29 -22.63 -5.31
N LYS A 20 9.27 -22.03 -6.01
CA LYS A 20 10.70 -22.20 -5.70
C LYS A 20 11.10 -21.63 -4.34
N LEU A 21 10.46 -20.55 -3.89
CA LEU A 21 10.69 -19.96 -2.57
C LEU A 21 10.09 -20.85 -1.47
N ALA A 22 8.84 -21.29 -1.65
CA ALA A 22 8.17 -22.19 -0.73
C ALA A 22 8.93 -23.53 -0.58
N ALA A 23 9.41 -24.10 -1.68
CA ALA A 23 10.21 -25.33 -1.66
C ALA A 23 11.55 -25.18 -0.92
N ARG A 24 12.07 -23.95 -0.81
CA ARG A 24 13.27 -23.62 -0.02
C ARG A 24 12.96 -23.22 1.43
N GLY A 25 11.72 -23.34 1.87
CA GLY A 25 11.30 -22.99 3.23
C GLY A 25 11.21 -21.49 3.51
N VAL A 26 11.21 -20.65 2.47
CA VAL A 26 10.98 -19.20 2.64
C VAL A 26 9.55 -18.96 3.10
N THR A 27 9.39 -18.15 4.14
CA THR A 27 8.09 -17.83 4.73
C THR A 27 7.56 -16.48 4.24
N ALA A 28 6.23 -16.33 4.22
CA ALA A 28 5.55 -15.08 3.89
C ALA A 28 6.05 -13.94 4.80
N ASN A 29 6.17 -14.19 6.10
CA ASN A 29 6.64 -13.22 7.09
C ASN A 29 8.07 -12.73 6.80
N GLN A 30 8.98 -13.61 6.34
CA GLN A 30 10.33 -13.22 5.93
C GLN A 30 10.29 -12.27 4.72
N VAL A 31 9.43 -12.54 3.74
CA VAL A 31 9.26 -11.70 2.56
C VAL A 31 8.69 -10.33 2.96
N THR A 32 7.67 -10.29 3.82
CA THR A 32 7.10 -9.05 4.35
C THR A 32 8.13 -8.23 5.14
N LEU A 33 8.92 -8.86 6.02
CA LEU A 33 9.99 -8.17 6.75
C LEU A 33 11.07 -7.64 5.79
N ALA A 34 11.46 -8.43 4.78
CA ALA A 34 12.46 -8.01 3.80
C ALA A 34 11.97 -6.81 2.99
N ALA A 35 10.69 -6.79 2.60
CA ALA A 35 10.08 -5.64 1.93
C ALA A 35 10.06 -4.39 2.83
N MET A 36 9.76 -4.55 4.11
CA MET A 36 9.77 -3.46 5.08
C MET A 36 11.19 -2.91 5.32
N VAL A 37 12.14 -3.78 5.68
CA VAL A 37 13.54 -3.39 5.94
C VAL A 37 14.16 -2.78 4.70
N GLY A 38 13.95 -3.38 3.52
CA GLY A 38 14.47 -2.81 2.29
C GLY A 38 13.86 -1.45 1.95
N SER A 39 12.60 -1.19 2.30
CA SER A 39 11.97 0.13 2.14
C SER A 39 12.58 1.18 3.08
N ILE A 40 12.89 0.80 4.32
CA ILE A 40 13.61 1.65 5.26
C ILE A 40 15.02 1.95 4.74
N VAL A 41 15.74 0.94 4.26
CA VAL A 41 17.09 1.10 3.71
C VAL A 41 17.07 2.00 2.48
N VAL A 42 16.19 1.76 1.51
CA VAL A 42 16.09 2.58 0.30
C VAL A 42 15.69 4.01 0.64
N GLY A 43 14.68 4.21 1.49
CA GLY A 43 14.29 5.54 1.95
C GLY A 43 15.44 6.26 2.65
N GLY A 44 16.14 5.56 3.54
CA GLY A 44 17.32 6.07 4.24
C GLY A 44 18.47 6.44 3.29
N LEU A 45 18.76 5.60 2.29
CA LEU A 45 19.78 5.88 1.28
C LEU A 45 19.42 7.09 0.40
N VAL A 46 18.17 7.17 -0.06
CA VAL A 46 17.69 8.30 -0.86
C VAL A 46 17.77 9.61 -0.07
N GLY A 47 17.39 9.58 1.21
CA GLY A 47 17.50 10.75 2.08
C GLY A 47 18.94 11.13 2.41
N ALA A 48 19.77 10.13 2.77
CA ALA A 48 21.13 10.35 3.21
C ALA A 48 22.08 10.70 2.07
N LEU A 49 21.82 10.29 0.83
CA LEU A 49 22.71 10.47 -0.32
C LEU A 49 22.09 11.35 -1.40
N ILE A 50 21.23 12.31 -1.02
CA ILE A 50 20.53 13.17 -1.98
C ILE A 50 21.45 13.95 -2.93
N TRP A 51 22.69 14.22 -2.51
CA TRP A 51 23.68 14.88 -3.34
C TRP A 51 24.19 14.02 -4.50
N LEU A 52 23.98 12.70 -4.48
CA LEU A 52 24.38 11.82 -5.57
C LEU A 52 23.39 11.96 -6.73
N PRO A 53 23.86 12.31 -7.95
CA PRO A 53 23.00 12.36 -9.12
C PRO A 53 22.29 11.02 -9.33
N GLY A 54 20.98 11.07 -9.54
CA GLY A 54 20.20 9.87 -9.86
C GLY A 54 19.84 8.96 -8.68
N ILE A 55 20.14 9.31 -7.41
CA ILE A 55 19.79 8.47 -6.26
C ILE A 55 18.28 8.15 -6.19
N PHE A 56 17.44 9.07 -6.65
CA PHE A 56 15.99 8.88 -6.73
C PHE A 56 15.55 7.81 -7.75
N LEU A 57 16.43 7.34 -8.65
CA LEU A 57 16.16 6.17 -9.52
C LEU A 57 16.00 4.87 -8.72
N LEU A 58 16.46 4.81 -7.48
CA LEU A 58 16.16 3.70 -6.58
C LEU A 58 14.64 3.58 -6.29
N MET A 59 13.90 4.70 -6.30
CA MET A 59 12.47 4.72 -5.97
C MET A 59 11.63 3.91 -6.96
N PRO A 60 11.63 4.16 -8.29
CA PRO A 60 10.83 3.37 -9.22
C PRO A 60 11.21 1.88 -9.19
N VAL A 61 12.49 1.56 -9.07
CA VAL A 61 12.98 0.17 -9.00
C VAL A 61 12.48 -0.51 -7.73
N TRP A 62 12.68 0.12 -6.58
CA TRP A 62 12.30 -0.46 -5.29
C TRP A 62 10.79 -0.53 -5.10
N LEU A 63 10.03 0.50 -5.48
CA LEU A 63 8.58 0.50 -5.38
C LEU A 63 7.96 -0.59 -6.26
N PHE A 64 8.51 -0.82 -7.46
CA PHE A 64 8.13 -1.94 -8.30
C PHE A 64 8.44 -3.29 -7.62
N LEU A 65 9.67 -3.46 -7.13
CA LEU A 65 10.09 -4.68 -6.44
C LEU A 65 9.24 -4.95 -5.19
N ARG A 66 8.96 -3.92 -4.39
CA ARG A 66 8.10 -4.00 -3.21
C ARG A 66 6.69 -4.48 -3.59
N MET A 67 6.10 -3.97 -4.67
CA MET A 67 4.80 -4.46 -5.13
C MET A 67 4.85 -5.94 -5.55
N ALA A 68 5.98 -6.41 -6.08
CA ALA A 68 6.19 -7.83 -6.35
C ALA A 68 6.35 -8.65 -5.06
N LEU A 69 7.12 -8.17 -4.08
CA LEU A 69 7.31 -8.83 -2.78
C LEU A 69 5.99 -8.96 -2.01
N ASN A 70 5.18 -7.91 -1.98
CA ASN A 70 3.84 -7.89 -1.38
C ASN A 70 2.82 -8.76 -2.15
N ALA A 71 3.13 -9.19 -3.38
CA ALA A 71 2.34 -10.19 -4.08
C ALA A 71 2.84 -11.60 -3.75
N ILE A 72 4.17 -11.77 -3.62
CA ILE A 72 4.82 -13.02 -3.24
C ILE A 72 4.41 -13.45 -1.83
N ASP A 73 4.46 -12.57 -0.84
CA ASP A 73 4.05 -12.91 0.54
C ASP A 73 2.58 -13.33 0.62
N GLY A 74 1.68 -12.62 -0.07
CA GLY A 74 0.27 -12.92 -0.12
C GLY A 74 -0.05 -14.21 -0.89
N MET A 75 0.79 -14.61 -1.86
CA MET A 75 0.70 -15.92 -2.51
C MET A 75 1.27 -17.02 -1.61
N LEU A 76 2.41 -16.80 -0.93
CA LEU A 76 2.96 -17.75 0.04
C LEU A 76 1.96 -18.03 1.18
N ALA A 77 1.34 -16.99 1.72
CA ALA A 77 0.33 -17.12 2.76
C ALA A 77 -0.85 -17.98 2.28
N ARG A 78 -1.44 -17.65 1.13
CA ARG A 78 -2.69 -18.27 0.64
C ARG A 78 -2.50 -19.62 -0.06
N GLU A 79 -1.43 -19.80 -0.83
CA GLU A 79 -1.20 -20.98 -1.67
C GLU A 79 -0.33 -22.04 -0.98
N HIS A 80 0.41 -21.67 0.07
CA HIS A 80 1.31 -22.57 0.80
C HIS A 80 0.99 -22.69 2.29
N ASN A 81 -0.25 -22.39 2.71
CA ASN A 81 -0.74 -22.54 4.09
C ASN A 81 0.11 -21.78 5.14
N GLN A 82 0.64 -20.61 4.79
CA GLN A 82 1.46 -19.78 5.68
C GLN A 82 0.68 -18.60 6.29
N GLN A 83 -0.65 -18.62 6.24
CA GLN A 83 -1.47 -17.62 6.91
C GLN A 83 -1.26 -17.70 8.43
N SER A 84 -0.97 -16.57 9.06
CA SER A 84 -0.79 -16.47 10.50
C SER A 84 -1.30 -15.14 11.03
N VAL A 85 -1.70 -15.12 12.30
CA VAL A 85 -2.12 -13.89 12.99
C VAL A 85 -0.99 -12.86 12.98
N LEU A 86 0.23 -13.29 13.32
CA LEU A 86 1.42 -12.42 13.25
C LEU A 86 1.65 -11.88 11.83
N GLY A 87 1.51 -12.72 10.81
CA GLY A 87 1.68 -12.30 9.42
C GLY A 87 0.69 -11.21 8.99
N ALA A 88 -0.55 -11.25 9.49
CA ALA A 88 -1.52 -10.19 9.23
C ALA A 88 -1.06 -8.84 9.82
N TYR A 89 -0.58 -8.83 11.07
CA TYR A 89 -0.02 -7.62 11.69
C TYR A 89 1.23 -7.11 10.95
N LEU A 90 2.16 -8.02 10.63
CA LEU A 90 3.39 -7.66 9.91
C LEU A 90 3.09 -7.07 8.54
N ASN A 91 2.12 -7.62 7.80
CA ASN A 91 1.77 -7.12 6.48
C ASN A 91 1.18 -5.70 6.56
N GLU A 92 0.19 -5.48 7.42
CA GLU A 92 -0.46 -4.16 7.51
C GLU A 92 0.46 -3.09 8.12
N LEU A 93 1.16 -3.38 9.23
CA LEU A 93 2.09 -2.43 9.85
C LEU A 93 3.35 -2.21 9.00
N GLY A 94 3.90 -3.28 8.43
CA GLY A 94 5.08 -3.21 7.57
C GLY A 94 4.82 -2.39 6.32
N ASP A 95 3.61 -2.43 5.78
CA ASP A 95 3.20 -1.57 4.68
C ASP A 95 3.16 -0.10 5.04
N ILE A 96 2.60 0.24 6.20
CA ILE A 96 2.56 1.63 6.71
C ILE A 96 4.00 2.14 6.91
N VAL A 97 4.85 1.35 7.57
CA VAL A 97 6.26 1.70 7.80
C VAL A 97 7.00 1.89 6.47
N SER A 98 6.79 0.98 5.52
CA SER A 98 7.39 1.07 4.18
C SER A 98 6.94 2.31 3.41
N ASP A 99 5.65 2.62 3.43
CA ASP A 99 5.08 3.79 2.77
C ASP A 99 5.69 5.08 3.34
N LEU A 100 5.76 5.20 4.67
CA LEU A 100 6.37 6.36 5.33
C LEU A 100 7.86 6.49 4.99
N ALA A 101 8.62 5.40 5.09
CA ALA A 101 10.05 5.39 4.78
C ALA A 101 10.34 5.85 3.35
N LEU A 102 9.48 5.51 2.40
CA LEU A 102 9.63 5.87 0.98
C LEU A 102 9.03 7.24 0.64
N VAL A 103 8.13 7.78 1.46
CA VAL A 103 7.57 9.14 1.26
C VAL A 103 8.45 10.22 1.86
N ILE A 104 8.98 10.02 3.07
CA ILE A 104 9.72 11.04 3.83
C ILE A 104 10.90 11.66 3.05
N PRO A 105 11.73 10.91 2.30
CA PRO A 105 12.86 11.49 1.57
C PRO A 105 12.48 12.57 0.55
N PHE A 106 11.24 12.56 0.06
CA PHE A 106 10.75 13.60 -0.85
C PHE A 106 10.59 14.99 -0.18
N VAL A 107 10.63 15.08 1.16
CA VAL A 107 10.67 16.35 1.88
C VAL A 107 11.89 17.18 1.46
N LEU A 108 13.01 16.54 1.13
CA LEU A 108 14.24 17.24 0.79
C LEU A 108 14.11 18.06 -0.52
N PRO A 109 13.62 17.49 -1.65
CA PRO A 109 13.41 18.27 -2.87
C PRO A 109 12.11 19.09 -2.88
N PHE A 110 11.06 18.71 -2.14
CA PHE A 110 9.73 19.34 -2.23
C PHE A 110 9.30 20.14 -0.99
N GLY A 111 10.09 20.12 0.09
CA GLY A 111 9.77 20.79 1.34
C GLY A 111 8.77 20.03 2.22
N THR A 112 8.36 20.65 3.33
CA THR A 112 7.51 20.01 4.36
C THR A 112 6.06 19.75 3.92
N GLY A 113 5.64 20.26 2.76
CA GLY A 113 4.32 19.98 2.17
C GLY A 113 4.06 18.50 1.87
N VAL A 114 5.10 17.67 1.89
CA VAL A 114 5.02 16.20 1.79
C VAL A 114 4.45 15.55 3.06
N LEU A 115 4.64 16.16 4.24
CA LEU A 115 4.26 15.55 5.52
C LEU A 115 2.75 15.35 5.68
N PRO A 116 1.87 16.31 5.30
CA PRO A 116 0.42 16.07 5.28
C PRO A 116 0.04 14.86 4.43
N PHE A 117 0.70 14.65 3.29
CA PHE A 117 0.45 13.48 2.45
C PHE A 117 0.88 12.19 3.15
N ALA A 118 2.03 12.17 3.84
CA ALA A 118 2.48 11.01 4.60
C ALA A 118 1.46 10.61 5.67
N VAL A 119 0.94 11.59 6.43
CA VAL A 119 -0.11 11.36 7.43
C VAL A 119 -1.40 10.85 6.78
N LEU A 120 -1.84 11.46 5.68
CA LEU A 120 -3.03 11.03 4.96
C LEU A 120 -2.88 9.62 4.37
N ALA A 121 -1.68 9.21 3.93
CA ALA A 121 -1.43 7.86 3.46
C ALA A 121 -1.64 6.82 4.57
N VAL A 122 -1.21 7.12 5.80
CA VAL A 122 -1.51 6.30 6.98
C VAL A 122 -3.01 6.25 7.24
N MET A 123 -3.68 7.41 7.22
CA MET A 123 -5.14 7.50 7.44
C MET A 123 -5.92 6.71 6.38
N VAL A 124 -5.48 6.70 5.12
CA VAL A 124 -6.06 5.88 4.06
C VAL A 124 -6.03 4.40 4.43
N GLU A 125 -4.91 3.90 4.95
CA GLU A 125 -4.82 2.50 5.37
C GLU A 125 -5.67 2.19 6.61
N CYS A 126 -5.62 3.04 7.64
CA CYS A 126 -6.47 2.93 8.82
C CYS A 126 -7.97 2.90 8.44
N ALA A 127 -8.41 3.78 7.55
CA ALA A 127 -9.81 3.86 7.12
C ALA A 127 -10.33 2.55 6.52
N GLY A 128 -9.47 1.77 5.86
CA GLY A 128 -9.90 0.47 5.37
C GLY A 128 -9.70 -0.67 6.39
N LEU A 129 -8.70 -0.58 7.28
CA LEU A 129 -8.49 -1.52 8.40
C LEU A 129 -9.67 -1.56 9.37
N ILE A 130 -10.38 -0.45 9.52
CA ILE A 130 -11.57 -0.35 10.39
C ILE A 130 -12.75 -1.17 9.85
N GLY A 131 -12.81 -1.47 8.54
CA GLY A 131 -13.93 -2.19 7.92
C GLY A 131 -14.34 -3.46 8.68
N PRO A 132 -13.43 -4.43 8.88
CA PRO A 132 -13.67 -5.64 9.67
C PRO A 132 -14.15 -5.38 11.10
N MET A 133 -13.69 -4.30 11.75
CA MET A 133 -14.09 -3.97 13.13
C MET A 133 -15.56 -3.51 13.22
N VAL A 134 -16.13 -3.01 12.13
CA VAL A 134 -17.53 -2.55 12.07
C VAL A 134 -18.45 -3.54 11.35
N GLY A 135 -17.96 -4.73 11.02
CA GLY A 135 -18.72 -5.78 10.33
C GLY A 135 -18.77 -5.65 8.80
N ALA A 136 -17.87 -4.85 8.21
CA ALA A 136 -17.67 -4.76 6.77
C ALA A 136 -16.39 -5.50 6.35
N SER A 137 -16.20 -5.76 5.06
CA SER A 137 -14.91 -6.26 4.57
C SER A 137 -13.81 -5.19 4.61
N ARG A 138 -12.54 -5.62 4.53
CA ARG A 138 -11.38 -4.70 4.38
C ARG A 138 -11.57 -3.85 3.13
N ARG A 139 -11.61 -2.53 3.29
CA ARG A 139 -11.83 -1.60 2.17
C ARG A 139 -10.54 -1.25 1.45
N TYR A 140 -10.62 -1.23 0.12
CA TYR A 140 -9.52 -0.87 -0.79
C TYR A 140 -9.91 0.24 -1.78
N ASP A 141 -11.12 0.78 -1.65
CA ASP A 141 -11.73 1.75 -2.56
C ASP A 141 -10.97 3.09 -2.58
N GLY A 142 -11.17 3.83 -3.68
CA GLY A 142 -10.69 5.20 -3.86
C GLY A 142 -9.62 5.36 -4.96
N PRO A 143 -9.34 6.60 -5.38
CA PRO A 143 -8.44 6.89 -6.50
C PRO A 143 -6.95 6.80 -6.17
N LEU A 144 -6.57 6.81 -4.89
CA LEU A 144 -5.16 6.80 -4.47
C LEU A 144 -4.91 5.76 -3.38
N GLY A 145 -5.10 4.49 -3.76
CA GLY A 145 -4.77 3.35 -2.93
C GLY A 145 -3.26 3.09 -2.88
N LYS A 146 -2.86 2.01 -2.21
CA LYS A 146 -1.45 1.64 -2.00
C LYS A 146 -0.65 1.51 -3.30
N SER A 147 -1.15 0.75 -4.28
CA SER A 147 -0.47 0.58 -5.57
C SER A 147 -0.40 1.90 -6.36
N ASP A 148 -1.42 2.74 -6.27
CA ASP A 148 -1.45 4.05 -6.93
C ASP A 148 -0.41 5.00 -6.33
N ARG A 149 -0.31 5.03 -4.99
CA ARG A 149 0.76 5.78 -4.29
C ARG A 149 2.15 5.28 -4.71
N ALA A 150 2.36 3.97 -4.75
CA ALA A 150 3.64 3.40 -5.18
C ALA A 150 3.99 3.80 -6.63
N PHE A 151 3.01 3.83 -7.54
CA PHE A 151 3.21 4.29 -8.90
C PHE A 151 3.59 5.77 -8.96
N VAL A 152 2.84 6.64 -8.28
CA VAL A 152 3.10 8.09 -8.27
C VAL A 152 4.48 8.40 -7.68
N LEU A 153 4.83 7.81 -6.54
CA LEU A 153 6.13 8.01 -5.91
C LEU A 153 7.26 7.46 -6.78
N GLY A 154 7.05 6.34 -7.47
CA GLY A 154 8.00 5.80 -8.44
C GLY A 154 8.21 6.75 -9.63
N ALA A 155 7.13 7.33 -10.16
CA ALA A 155 7.19 8.30 -11.24
C ALA A 155 7.89 9.61 -10.81
N LEU A 156 7.62 10.10 -9.60
CA LEU A 156 8.32 11.25 -9.02
C LEU A 156 9.81 10.97 -8.81
N GLY A 157 10.14 9.77 -8.33
CA GLY A 157 11.54 9.36 -8.19
C GLY A 157 12.25 9.21 -9.53
N LEU A 158 11.59 8.68 -10.55
CA LEU A 158 12.13 8.65 -11.91
C LEU A 158 12.38 10.07 -12.44
N TRP A 159 11.41 10.97 -12.26
CA TRP A 159 11.53 12.37 -12.67
C TRP A 159 12.75 13.04 -12.03
N LEU A 160 12.86 13.00 -10.70
CA LEU A 160 14.00 13.55 -9.97
C LEU A 160 15.31 12.85 -10.35
N GLY A 161 15.28 11.54 -10.52
CA GLY A 161 16.45 10.72 -10.84
C GLY A 161 17.02 10.98 -12.24
N LEU A 162 16.19 11.41 -13.18
CA LEU A 162 16.61 11.87 -14.51
C LEU A 162 17.20 13.30 -14.50
N GLY A 163 17.30 13.92 -13.32
CA GLY A 163 17.86 15.27 -13.15
C GLY A 163 16.83 16.39 -13.33
N PHE A 164 15.55 16.07 -13.51
CA PHE A 164 14.51 17.09 -13.50
C PHE A 164 14.31 17.55 -12.05
N GLY A 165 14.48 18.85 -11.79
CA GLY A 165 14.20 19.41 -10.47
C GLY A 165 12.71 19.28 -10.07
N PRO A 166 12.37 19.62 -8.81
CA PRO A 166 10.98 19.64 -8.33
C PRO A 166 10.08 20.57 -9.15
N GLY A 167 10.68 21.54 -9.85
CA GLY A 167 9.99 22.52 -10.68
C GLY A 167 9.11 23.48 -9.88
N HIS A 168 8.53 24.47 -10.55
CA HIS A 168 7.61 25.42 -9.92
C HIS A 168 6.30 24.75 -9.44
N TYR A 169 5.97 23.59 -9.99
CA TYR A 169 4.75 22.84 -9.68
C TYR A 169 4.91 21.81 -8.55
N GLY A 170 6.11 21.67 -7.99
CA GLY A 170 6.43 20.64 -6.99
C GLY A 170 5.59 20.70 -5.71
N GLY A 171 5.14 21.88 -5.28
CA GLY A 171 4.22 22.01 -4.14
C GLY A 171 2.78 21.59 -4.49
N TRP A 172 2.33 21.89 -5.72
CA TRP A 172 0.96 21.63 -6.16
C TRP A 172 0.66 20.13 -6.29
N ILE A 173 1.64 19.33 -6.72
CA ILE A 173 1.45 17.87 -6.83
C ILE A 173 1.10 17.25 -5.47
N TRP A 174 1.77 17.64 -4.38
CA TRP A 174 1.44 17.14 -3.05
C TRP A 174 0.06 17.59 -2.58
N GLY A 175 -0.35 18.83 -2.92
CA GLY A 175 -1.72 19.29 -2.69
C GLY A 175 -2.77 18.42 -3.38
N VAL A 176 -2.57 18.09 -4.66
CA VAL A 176 -3.44 17.17 -5.41
C VAL A 176 -3.46 15.78 -4.79
N LEU A 177 -2.29 15.23 -4.42
CA LEU A 177 -2.20 13.91 -3.79
C LEU A 177 -2.89 13.88 -2.42
N CYS A 178 -2.82 14.95 -1.63
CA CYS A 178 -3.58 15.10 -0.40
C CYS A 178 -5.09 15.05 -0.67
N LEU A 179 -5.59 15.80 -1.65
CA LEU A 179 -7.00 15.78 -2.03
C LEU A 179 -7.47 14.40 -2.47
N LEU A 180 -6.66 13.68 -3.26
CA LEU A 180 -6.96 12.32 -3.69
C LEU A 180 -6.94 11.31 -2.52
N SER A 181 -6.03 11.48 -1.55
CA SER A 181 -6.02 10.69 -0.31
C SER A 181 -7.27 10.94 0.54
N ILE A 182 -7.70 12.20 0.69
CA ILE A 182 -8.96 12.55 1.39
C ILE A 182 -10.16 11.91 0.68
N ALA A 183 -10.24 12.03 -0.65
CA ALA A 183 -11.30 11.39 -1.43
C ALA A 183 -11.29 9.86 -1.28
N THR A 184 -10.11 9.25 -1.15
CA THR A 184 -9.94 7.81 -0.89
C THR A 184 -10.46 7.44 0.50
N ILE A 185 -10.11 8.21 1.55
CA ILE A 185 -10.62 8.01 2.92
C ILE A 185 -12.15 8.06 2.92
N VAL A 186 -12.73 9.13 2.37
CA VAL A 186 -14.19 9.32 2.31
C VAL A 186 -14.86 8.14 1.61
N ARG A 187 -14.34 7.70 0.46
CA ARG A 187 -14.89 6.54 -0.27
C ARG A 187 -14.80 5.25 0.53
N ARG A 188 -13.69 4.98 1.21
CA ARG A 188 -13.54 3.79 2.07
C ARG A 188 -14.54 3.80 3.22
N VAL A 189 -14.71 4.95 3.89
CA VAL A 189 -15.69 5.11 4.97
C VAL A 189 -17.12 4.93 4.48
N GLN A 190 -17.51 5.63 3.40
CA GLN A 190 -18.86 5.53 2.83
C GLN A 190 -19.20 4.09 2.43
N ARG A 191 -18.27 3.39 1.76
CA ARG A 191 -18.46 1.98 1.36
C ARG A 191 -18.51 1.04 2.56
N GLY A 192 -17.65 1.24 3.55
CA GLY A 192 -17.65 0.46 4.79
C GLY A 192 -18.96 0.59 5.57
N VAL A 193 -19.46 1.82 5.73
CA VAL A 193 -20.75 2.09 6.38
C VAL A 193 -21.90 1.47 5.60
N GLN A 194 -21.91 1.61 4.27
CA GLN A 194 -22.94 1.03 3.41
C GLN A 194 -23.00 -0.49 3.54
N GLU A 195 -21.86 -1.17 3.48
CA GLU A 195 -21.76 -2.63 3.60
C GLU A 195 -22.21 -3.13 4.98
N ALA A 196 -21.72 -2.49 6.06
CA ALA A 196 -22.10 -2.85 7.42
C ALA A 196 -23.60 -2.64 7.69
N THR A 197 -24.18 -1.56 7.17
CA THR A 197 -25.61 -1.26 7.32
C THR A 197 -26.48 -2.30 6.61
N VAL A 198 -26.11 -2.70 5.38
CA VAL A 198 -26.81 -3.74 4.64
C VAL A 198 -26.75 -5.08 5.37
N ALA A 199 -25.58 -5.45 5.88
CA ALA A 199 -25.40 -6.68 6.65
C ALA A 199 -26.29 -6.72 7.91
N ARG A 200 -26.35 -5.61 8.67
CA ARG A 200 -27.21 -5.50 9.86
C ARG A 200 -28.70 -5.55 9.55
N ALA A 201 -29.12 -4.93 8.44
CA ALA A 201 -30.51 -4.94 8.01
C ALA A 201 -30.96 -6.31 7.47
N ALA A 202 -30.03 -7.15 7.03
CA ALA A 202 -30.31 -8.53 6.65
C ALA A 202 -30.47 -9.42 7.90
N SER A 203 -29.59 -9.26 8.90
CA SER A 203 -29.65 -10.06 10.14
C SER A 203 -30.91 -9.79 10.96
N SER A 204 -31.43 -8.55 10.98
CA SER A 204 -32.65 -8.23 11.72
C SER A 204 -33.92 -8.82 11.10
N ARG A 205 -33.93 -9.12 9.79
CA ARG A 205 -35.08 -9.74 9.10
C ARG A 205 -35.10 -11.26 9.24
N SER A 206 -33.99 -11.89 9.60
CA SER A 206 -33.85 -13.35 9.73
C SER A 206 -34.14 -13.90 11.12
N THR A 207 -34.41 -13.04 12.12
CA THR A 207 -34.94 -13.43 13.44
C THR A 207 -36.46 -13.23 13.44
N PRO A 208 -37.28 -14.28 13.25
CA PRO A 208 -38.70 -14.19 13.54
C PRO A 208 -38.87 -13.99 15.04
N SER A 209 -39.76 -13.09 15.43
CA SER A 209 -40.26 -12.95 16.79
C SER A 209 -40.85 -14.29 17.25
N THR A 210 -40.07 -15.09 17.98
CA THR A 210 -40.62 -16.09 18.90
C THR A 210 -41.09 -15.34 20.15
N GLU A 211 -42.23 -14.68 20.04
CA GLU A 211 -43.05 -14.29 21.18
C GLU A 211 -44.47 -14.76 20.85
N GLU A 212 -44.78 -15.97 21.34
CA GLU A 212 -46.14 -16.40 21.71
C GLU A 212 -46.45 -15.90 23.11
#